data_AF-A0A7S3XGE5-F1
#
_entry.id   AF-A0A7S3XGE5-F1
#
_cell.length_a   1.000
_cell.length_b   1.000
_cell.length_c   1.000
_cell.angle_alpha   90.00
_cell.angle_beta   90.00
_cell.angle_gamma   90.00
#
_symmetry.space_group_name_H-M   'P 1'
#
loop_
_entity.id
_entity.type
_entity.pdbx_description
1 polymer ?
#
loop_
_entity_poly.entity_id
_entity_poly.type
_entity_poly.pdbx_seq_one_letter_code
_entity_poly.pdbx_strand_id
1 'polypeptide(L)'
;YRGKKYVILYFYALDFTYVEASEIVAFSDRQPEFEKKDCQVLGVSVDSHHAHRAWRNMPKGNGGIEKVHHPLISDLGKEISRAYDVLFEDTHQQVACRGVFLIDKNGVVQCEVRNNLALGRNIEEVLRCVDALQHHESTGKVCPANWAV
;
A
#
# COMPACT_ATOMS: atom_id res chain seq x y z
N TYR A 1 10.45 -7.19 8.09
CA TYR A 1 9.75 -7.91 7.03
C TYR A 1 10.48 -9.16 6.64
N ARG A 2 11.50 -9.10 5.78
CA ARG A 2 12.21 -10.31 5.34
C ARG A 2 12.64 -11.18 6.52
N GLY A 3 12.28 -12.45 6.49
CA GLY A 3 12.44 -13.46 7.56
C GLY A 3 11.51 -13.32 8.77
N LYS A 4 10.63 -12.31 8.83
CA LYS A 4 9.82 -11.99 10.03
C LYS A 4 8.33 -11.68 9.75
N LYS A 5 8.04 -10.82 8.77
CA LYS A 5 6.72 -10.25 8.45
C LYS A 5 6.48 -10.21 6.93
N TYR A 6 5.22 -10.37 6.50
CA TYR A 6 4.74 -10.07 5.13
C TYR A 6 4.61 -8.58 4.91
N VAL A 7 4.78 -8.06 3.69
CA VAL A 7 4.67 -6.64 3.32
C VAL A 7 3.45 -6.40 2.44
N ILE A 8 2.64 -5.41 2.80
CA ILE A 8 1.85 -4.67 1.82
C ILE A 8 2.60 -3.38 1.49
N LEU A 9 3.12 -3.30 0.26
CA LEU A 9 3.73 -2.09 -0.29
C LEU A 9 2.73 -1.47 -1.26
N TYR A 10 2.22 -0.30 -0.96
CA TYR A 10 1.25 0.38 -1.81
C TYR A 10 1.77 1.73 -2.29
N PHE A 11 1.50 2.04 -3.56
CA PHE A 11 1.88 3.29 -4.19
C PHE A 11 0.67 4.20 -4.33
N TYR A 12 0.87 5.51 -4.24
CA TYR A 12 -0.17 6.49 -4.47
C TYR A 12 0.42 7.69 -5.22
N ALA A 13 -0.44 8.46 -5.89
CA ALA A 13 0.02 9.43 -6.87
C ALA A 13 0.75 10.61 -6.22
N LEU A 14 0.06 11.34 -5.35
CA LEU A 14 0.55 12.56 -4.74
C LEU A 14 -0.02 12.74 -3.33
N ASP A 15 0.73 13.46 -2.50
CA ASP A 15 0.23 14.00 -1.25
C ASP A 15 -0.82 15.11 -1.48
N PHE A 16 -1.65 15.37 -0.47
CA PHE A 16 -2.67 16.43 -0.45
C PHE A 16 -3.82 16.28 -1.47
N THR A 17 -4.15 15.05 -1.84
CA THR A 17 -5.28 14.73 -2.72
C THR A 17 -6.31 13.83 -2.03
N TYR A 18 -7.56 13.91 -2.47
CA TYR A 18 -8.70 13.33 -1.74
C TYR A 18 -8.73 11.79 -1.72
N VAL A 19 -8.51 11.15 -2.87
CA VAL A 19 -8.58 9.68 -2.98
C VAL A 19 -7.43 9.04 -2.22
N GLU A 20 -6.26 9.66 -2.27
CA GLU A 20 -5.06 9.21 -1.57
C GLU A 20 -5.25 9.33 -0.06
N ALA A 21 -5.80 10.44 0.43
CA ALA A 21 -6.14 10.59 1.85
C ALA A 21 -7.07 9.46 2.32
N SER A 22 -8.12 9.14 1.55
CA SER A 22 -9.08 8.10 1.93
C SER A 22 -8.45 6.71 1.98
N GLU A 23 -7.59 6.37 1.01
CA GLU A 23 -6.89 5.08 0.97
C GLU A 23 -5.86 4.94 2.09
N ILE A 24 -5.04 5.98 2.33
CA ILE A 24 -4.03 5.97 3.40
C ILE A 24 -4.73 5.82 4.77
N VAL A 25 -5.82 6.55 4.99
CA VAL A 25 -6.60 6.43 6.23
C VAL A 25 -7.22 5.04 6.36
N ALA A 26 -7.80 4.48 5.29
CA ALA A 26 -8.39 3.15 5.33
C ALA A 26 -7.36 2.05 5.67
N PHE A 27 -6.14 2.12 5.10
CA PHE A 27 -5.05 1.23 5.51
C PHE A 27 -4.67 1.40 6.98
N SER A 28 -4.58 2.65 7.45
CA SER A 28 -4.23 2.95 8.83
C SER A 28 -5.28 2.46 9.83
N ASP A 29 -6.56 2.63 9.52
CA ASP A 29 -7.66 2.20 10.39
C ASP A 29 -7.71 0.66 10.49
N ARG A 30 -7.28 -0.05 9.43
CA ARG A 30 -7.14 -1.52 9.38
C ARG A 30 -5.77 -2.03 9.83
N GLN A 31 -4.85 -1.16 10.25
CA GLN A 31 -3.50 -1.54 10.71
C GLN A 31 -3.49 -2.68 11.75
N PRO A 32 -4.39 -2.73 12.76
CA PRO A 32 -4.42 -3.83 13.73
C PRO A 32 -4.67 -5.21 13.10
N GLU A 33 -5.36 -5.27 11.96
CA GLU A 33 -5.66 -6.52 11.28
C GLU A 33 -4.48 -7.04 10.47
N PHE A 34 -3.67 -6.14 9.90
CA PHE A 34 -2.40 -6.50 9.30
C PHE A 34 -1.39 -6.95 10.37
N GLU A 35 -1.31 -6.24 11.49
CA GLU A 35 -0.38 -6.58 12.57
C GLU A 35 -0.64 -7.96 13.17
N LYS A 36 -1.92 -8.33 13.38
CA LYS A 36 -2.31 -9.69 13.82
C LYS A 36 -1.84 -10.79 12.88
N LYS A 37 -1.62 -10.47 11.61
CA LYS A 37 -1.18 -11.39 10.55
C LYS A 37 0.33 -11.32 10.33
N ASP A 38 1.10 -10.72 11.23
CA ASP A 38 2.53 -10.41 11.01
C ASP A 38 2.76 -9.72 9.66
N CYS A 39 1.83 -8.86 9.26
CA CYS A 39 1.90 -8.08 8.04
C CYS A 39 2.10 -6.61 8.41
N GLN A 40 3.00 -5.94 7.72
CA GLN A 40 3.17 -4.50 7.87
C GLN A 40 2.79 -3.82 6.56
N VAL A 41 2.24 -2.63 6.69
CA VAL A 41 1.84 -1.78 5.57
C VAL A 41 2.86 -0.66 5.39
N LEU A 42 3.17 -0.31 4.14
CA LEU A 42 4.03 0.81 3.74
C LEU A 42 3.39 1.54 2.55
N GLY A 43 3.22 2.86 2.68
CA GLY A 43 2.82 3.72 1.57
C GLY A 43 4.04 4.31 0.88
N VAL A 44 3.96 4.55 -0.43
CA VAL A 44 5.01 5.18 -1.23
C VAL A 44 4.40 6.21 -2.18
N SER A 45 4.98 7.39 -2.26
CA SER A 45 4.76 8.31 -3.38
C SER A 45 6.05 9.02 -3.76
N VAL A 46 5.99 9.80 -4.83
CA VAL A 46 7.12 10.60 -5.35
C VAL A 46 7.32 11.91 -4.58
N ASP A 47 6.54 12.15 -3.53
CA ASP A 47 6.64 13.33 -2.69
C ASP A 47 7.83 13.25 -1.72
N SER A 48 8.25 14.41 -1.23
CA SER A 48 9.30 14.48 -0.22
C SER A 48 8.80 14.04 1.15
N HIS A 49 9.70 13.52 1.99
CA HIS A 49 9.39 13.23 3.39
C HIS A 49 8.92 14.47 4.19
N HIS A 50 9.27 15.69 3.76
CA HIS A 50 8.74 16.93 4.31
C HIS A 50 7.25 17.11 3.99
N ALA A 51 6.83 16.80 2.76
CA ALA A 51 5.42 16.82 2.35
C ALA A 51 4.60 15.82 3.16
N HIS A 52 5.09 14.57 3.29
CA HIS A 52 4.42 13.55 4.10
C HIS A 52 4.22 14.02 5.55
N ARG A 53 5.25 14.64 6.15
CA ARG A 53 5.18 15.16 7.52
C ARG A 53 4.16 16.29 7.63
N ALA A 54 4.13 17.21 6.68
CA ALA A 54 3.15 18.29 6.66
C ALA A 54 1.72 17.75 6.53
N TRP A 55 1.50 16.76 5.65
CA TRP A 55 0.19 16.15 5.45
C TRP A 55 -0.31 15.36 6.66
N ARG A 56 0.60 14.66 7.35
CA ARG A 56 0.32 13.99 8.64
C ARG A 56 -0.06 14.94 9.78
N ASN A 57 0.43 16.17 9.74
CA ASN A 57 0.09 17.18 10.74
C ASN A 57 -1.21 17.93 10.40
N MET A 58 -1.77 17.70 9.21
CA MET A 58 -3.03 18.28 8.79
C MET A 58 -4.21 17.43 9.31
N PRO A 59 -5.23 18.04 9.95
CA PRO A 59 -6.40 17.31 10.41
C PRO A 59 -7.20 16.67 9.27
N LYS A 60 -7.85 15.53 9.53
CA LYS A 60 -8.67 14.81 8.52
C LYS A 60 -9.78 15.70 7.94
N GLY A 61 -10.39 16.56 8.77
CA GLY A 61 -11.44 17.49 8.35
C GLY A 61 -11.01 18.53 7.32
N ASN A 62 -9.69 18.76 7.17
CA ASN A 62 -9.12 19.68 6.20
C ASN A 62 -8.42 18.94 5.04
N GLY A 63 -8.75 17.67 4.78
CA GLY A 63 -8.11 16.85 3.75
C GLY A 63 -6.74 16.29 4.16
N GLY A 64 -6.41 16.37 5.45
CA GLY A 64 -5.19 15.80 6.00
C GLY A 64 -5.29 14.31 6.35
N ILE A 65 -4.18 13.75 6.83
CA ILE A 65 -4.07 12.33 7.19
C ILE A 65 -3.56 12.15 8.63
N GLU A 66 -4.01 13.02 9.55
CA GLU A 66 -3.66 12.90 10.96
C GLU A 66 -3.91 11.47 11.49
N LYS A 67 -3.05 11.03 12.41
CA LYS A 67 -3.09 9.70 13.06
C LYS A 67 -2.88 8.50 12.12
N VAL A 68 -2.26 8.68 10.96
CA VAL A 68 -1.82 7.52 10.16
C VAL A 68 -0.70 6.74 10.87
N HIS A 69 -0.90 5.43 11.04
CA HIS A 69 -0.09 4.57 11.92
C HIS A 69 1.03 3.79 11.22
N HIS A 70 1.03 3.73 9.89
CA HIS A 70 2.06 3.03 9.11
C HIS A 70 2.98 4.01 8.37
N PRO A 71 4.25 3.68 8.07
CA PRO A 71 5.18 4.59 7.40
C PRO A 71 4.76 5.00 5.97
N LEU A 72 5.14 6.22 5.59
CA LEU A 72 5.11 6.70 4.20
C LEU A 72 6.54 6.93 3.72
N ILE A 73 6.88 6.33 2.58
CA ILE A 73 8.21 6.34 1.97
C ILE A 73 8.23 7.38 0.87
N SER A 74 9.22 8.28 0.96
CA SER A 74 9.50 9.32 -0.02
C SER A 74 10.37 8.76 -1.14
N ASP A 75 9.81 8.61 -2.34
CA ASP A 75 10.50 8.21 -3.57
C ASP A 75 10.76 9.41 -4.48
N LEU A 76 11.42 10.44 -3.94
CA LEU A 76 11.63 11.71 -4.65
C LEU A 76 12.41 11.54 -5.97
N GLY A 77 13.35 10.58 -5.98
CA GLY A 77 14.13 10.20 -7.16
C GLY A 77 13.37 9.31 -8.16
N LYS A 78 12.17 8.84 -7.80
CA LYS A 78 11.30 7.98 -8.62
C LYS A 78 11.90 6.61 -8.96
N GLU A 79 12.94 6.21 -8.24
CA GLU A 79 13.66 4.96 -8.50
C GLU A 79 12.86 3.76 -8.02
N ILE A 80 12.17 3.88 -6.89
CA ILE A 80 11.34 2.80 -6.35
C ILE A 80 10.13 2.59 -7.25
N SER A 81 9.43 3.67 -7.60
CA SER A 81 8.25 3.63 -8.47
C SER A 81 8.57 3.11 -9.87
N ARG A 82 9.76 3.40 -10.40
CA ARG A 82 10.26 2.81 -11.66
C ARG A 82 10.59 1.32 -11.51
N ALA A 83 11.27 0.94 -10.43
CA ALA A 83 11.65 -0.46 -10.18
C ALA A 83 10.43 -1.38 -10.03
N TYR A 84 9.31 -0.85 -9.54
CA TYR A 84 8.03 -1.56 -9.42
C TYR A 84 7.11 -1.39 -10.65
N ASP A 85 7.57 -0.74 -11.72
CA ASP A 85 6.79 -0.49 -12.96
C ASP A 85 5.42 0.19 -12.71
N VAL A 86 5.40 1.13 -11.75
CA VAL A 86 4.19 1.88 -11.39
C VAL A 86 4.29 3.37 -11.73
N LEU A 87 5.43 3.84 -12.24
CA LEU A 87 5.63 5.26 -12.58
C LEU A 87 5.03 5.60 -13.95
N PHE A 88 4.27 6.69 -14.04
CA PHE A 88 3.86 7.26 -15.33
C PHE A 88 4.99 8.11 -15.93
N GLU A 89 5.94 7.47 -16.63
CA GLU A 89 7.19 8.11 -17.09
C GLU A 89 6.99 9.15 -18.20
N ASP A 90 6.11 8.88 -19.16
CA ASP A 90 5.92 9.67 -20.39
C ASP A 90 4.76 10.67 -20.31
N THR A 91 4.48 11.16 -19.11
CA THR A 91 3.42 12.15 -18.89
C THR A 91 3.99 13.42 -18.28
N HIS A 92 3.26 14.53 -18.43
CA HIS A 92 3.62 15.79 -17.77
C HIS A 92 3.65 15.67 -16.22
N GLN A 93 3.02 14.64 -15.65
CA GLN A 93 2.97 14.38 -14.22
C GLN A 93 3.58 13.00 -13.92
N GLN A 94 4.87 12.97 -13.59
CA GLN A 94 5.58 11.73 -13.24
C GLN A 94 5.23 11.26 -11.83
N VAL A 95 4.05 10.66 -11.70
CA VAL A 95 3.48 10.14 -10.45
C VAL A 95 3.31 8.63 -10.55
N ALA A 96 3.21 7.95 -9.40
CA ALA A 96 2.92 6.53 -9.38
C ALA A 96 1.42 6.26 -9.62
N CYS A 97 1.10 5.19 -10.33
CA CYS A 97 -0.24 4.62 -10.33
C CYS A 97 -0.57 4.01 -8.95
N ARG A 98 -1.83 3.59 -8.75
CA ARG A 98 -2.29 2.98 -7.50
C ARG A 98 -1.91 1.51 -7.44
N GLY A 99 -0.61 1.24 -7.32
CA GLY A 99 -0.06 -0.11 -7.17
C GLY A 99 -0.22 -0.65 -5.76
N VAL A 100 -0.40 -1.96 -5.61
CA VAL A 100 -0.29 -2.71 -4.34
C VAL A 100 0.46 -3.99 -4.60
N PHE A 101 1.42 -4.29 -3.75
CA PHE A 101 2.23 -5.50 -3.80
C PHE A 101 2.15 -6.21 -2.45
N LEU A 102 1.71 -7.47 -2.47
CA LEU A 102 1.87 -8.40 -1.35
C LEU A 102 3.19 -9.12 -1.52
N ILE A 103 4.10 -8.89 -0.58
CA ILE A 103 5.44 -9.47 -0.56
C ILE A 103 5.54 -10.43 0.64
N ASP A 104 5.98 -11.66 0.38
CA ASP A 104 6.11 -12.67 1.42
C ASP A 104 7.32 -12.43 2.36
N LYS A 105 7.47 -13.31 3.35
CA LYS A 105 8.59 -13.27 4.29
C LYS A 105 9.95 -13.52 3.62
N ASN A 106 10.01 -14.12 2.44
CA ASN A 106 11.25 -14.30 1.68
C ASN A 106 11.58 -13.07 0.81
N GLY A 107 10.64 -12.13 0.71
CA GLY A 107 10.76 -10.94 -0.11
C GLY A 107 10.40 -11.19 -1.57
N VAL A 108 9.54 -12.18 -1.85
CA VAL A 108 8.98 -12.48 -3.17
C VAL A 108 7.61 -11.83 -3.29
N VAL A 109 7.35 -11.17 -4.42
CA VAL A 109 6.01 -10.63 -4.74
C VAL A 109 5.09 -11.81 -5.06
N GLN A 110 4.02 -11.95 -4.30
CA GLN A 110 3.04 -13.03 -4.43
C GLN A 110 1.76 -12.59 -5.14
N CYS A 111 1.42 -11.30 -5.02
CA CYS A 111 0.27 -10.70 -5.67
C CYS A 111 0.54 -9.23 -5.92
N GLU A 112 0.12 -8.73 -7.07
CA GLU A 112 0.14 -7.31 -7.41
C GLU A 112 -1.19 -6.88 -8.02
N VAL A 113 -1.56 -5.64 -7.75
CA VAL A 113 -2.72 -4.98 -8.36
C VAL A 113 -2.30 -3.60 -8.81
N ARG A 114 -2.63 -3.27 -10.05
CA ARG A 114 -2.34 -1.97 -10.66
C ARG A 114 -3.65 -1.28 -11.05
N ASN A 115 -4.01 -0.26 -10.29
CA ASN A 115 -5.16 0.58 -10.59
C ASN A 115 -4.74 1.90 -11.26
N ASN A 116 -5.54 2.35 -12.22
CA ASN A 116 -5.45 3.72 -12.71
C ASN A 116 -5.83 4.72 -11.60
N LEU A 117 -5.45 5.99 -11.75
CA LEU A 117 -5.66 7.07 -10.79
C LEU A 117 -7.13 7.27 -10.39
N ALA A 118 -8.08 6.97 -11.27
CA ALA A 118 -9.50 7.11 -10.99
C ALA A 118 -10.10 5.99 -10.12
N LEU A 119 -9.37 4.90 -9.88
CA LEU A 119 -9.89 3.69 -9.26
C LEU A 119 -9.28 3.45 -7.87
N GLY A 120 -9.98 3.88 -6.82
CA GLY A 120 -9.60 3.57 -5.45
C GLY A 120 -9.56 2.05 -5.17
N ARG A 121 -8.75 1.65 -4.20
CA ARG A 121 -8.52 0.25 -3.83
C ARG A 121 -9.53 -0.23 -2.78
N ASN A 122 -9.75 -1.54 -2.76
CA ASN A 122 -10.49 -2.21 -1.71
C ASN A 122 -9.52 -2.85 -0.71
N ILE A 123 -9.48 -2.34 0.53
CA ILE A 123 -8.55 -2.80 1.56
C ILE A 123 -8.92 -4.20 2.07
N GLU A 124 -10.21 -4.56 2.02
CA GLU A 124 -10.67 -5.90 2.38
C GLU A 124 -10.10 -6.95 1.43
N GLU A 125 -9.99 -6.64 0.14
CA GLU A 125 -9.38 -7.55 -0.83
C GLU A 125 -7.87 -7.73 -0.57
N VAL A 126 -7.19 -6.66 -0.15
CA VAL A 126 -5.77 -6.74 0.24
C VAL A 126 -5.60 -7.64 1.46
N LEU A 127 -6.47 -7.52 2.47
CA LEU A 127 -6.49 -8.40 3.64
C LEU A 127 -6.77 -9.86 3.24
N ARG A 128 -7.77 -10.09 2.38
CA ARG A 128 -8.13 -11.42 1.87
C ARG A 128 -6.96 -12.09 1.15
N CYS A 129 -6.17 -11.33 0.37
CA CYS A 129 -4.96 -11.84 -0.27
C CYS A 129 -3.88 -12.24 0.73
N VAL A 130 -3.69 -11.47 1.81
CA VAL A 130 -2.77 -11.86 2.91
C VAL A 130 -3.23 -13.17 3.54
N ASP A 131 -4.51 -13.29 3.85
CA ASP A 131 -5.08 -14.49 4.44
C ASP A 131 -4.94 -15.71 3.53
N ALA A 132 -5.19 -15.55 2.23
CA ALA A 132 -5.07 -16.64 1.25
C ALA A 132 -3.63 -17.14 1.15
N LEU A 133 -2.66 -16.23 1.10
CA LEU A 133 -1.25 -16.59 1.10
C LEU A 133 -0.86 -17.35 2.36
N GLN A 134 -1.25 -16.85 3.54
CA GLN A 134 -0.94 -17.49 4.82
C GLN A 134 -1.61 -18.86 4.97
N HIS A 135 -2.85 -19.01 4.49
CA HIS A 135 -3.54 -20.28 4.46
C HIS A 135 -2.78 -21.30 3.59
N HIS A 136 -2.34 -20.89 2.40
CA HIS A 136 -1.57 -21.73 1.51
C HIS A 136 -0.24 -22.16 2.14
N GLU A 137 0.54 -21.22 2.67
CA GLU A 137 1.84 -21.50 3.27
C GLU A 137 1.75 -22.42 4.51
N SER A 138 0.69 -22.29 5.31
CA SER A 138 0.52 -23.09 6.53
C SER A 138 -0.09 -24.47 6.30
N THR A 139 -0.90 -24.65 5.26
CA THR A 139 -1.66 -25.90 5.03
C THR A 139 -1.29 -26.66 3.77
N GLY A 140 -0.64 -26.00 2.80
CA GLY A 140 -0.41 -26.51 1.45
C GLY A 140 -1.65 -26.52 0.54
N LYS A 141 -2.81 -26.04 1.02
CA LYS A 141 -4.06 -26.01 0.24
C LYS A 141 -4.15 -24.75 -0.64
N VAL A 142 -4.90 -24.83 -1.73
CA VAL A 142 -5.16 -23.71 -2.63
C VAL A 142 -6.48 -23.02 -2.29
N CYS A 143 -6.57 -21.71 -2.58
CA CYS A 143 -7.75 -20.88 -2.33
C CYS A 143 -8.55 -20.68 -3.65
N PRO A 144 -9.78 -21.20 -3.78
CA PRO A 144 -10.60 -21.02 -4.98
C PRO A 144 -11.10 -19.57 -5.16
N ALA A 145 -11.78 -19.29 -6.27
CA ALA A 145 -12.40 -17.99 -6.52
C ALA A 145 -13.35 -17.59 -5.38
N ASN A 146 -13.33 -16.30 -5.00
CA ASN A 146 -14.10 -15.74 -3.89
C ASN A 146 -13.81 -16.36 -2.51
N TRP A 147 -12.68 -17.04 -2.35
CA TRP A 147 -12.27 -17.57 -1.05
C TRP A 147 -12.10 -16.43 -0.04
N ALA A 148 -12.73 -16.60 1.13
CA ALA A 148 -12.62 -15.74 2.29
C ALA A 148 -12.46 -16.61 3.55
N VAL A 149 -11.90 -16.04 4.62
CA VAL A 149 -11.68 -16.69 5.92
C VAL A 149 -12.99 -16.87 6.68
#